data_AF-R4XJC6-F1
#
_entry.id   AF-R4XJC6-F1
#
_cell.length_a   1.000
_cell.length_b   1.000
_cell.length_c   1.000
_cell.angle_alpha   90.00
_cell.angle_beta   90.00
_cell.angle_gamma   90.00
#
_symmetry.space_group_name_H-M   'P 1'
#
loop_
_entity.id
_entity.type
_entity.pdbx_description
1 polymer ?
#
loop_
_entity_poly.entity_id
_entity_poly.type
_entity_poly.pdbx_seq_one_letter_code
_entity_poly.pdbx_strand_id
1 'polypeptide(L)'
;MSQRDNFGQSYDVSGSGTNSQGNHYCSRDYGSSASNSNAYHYSNQDGSYHYSNSDGSMIAITFLAGLYSHYRTTERESISAILSNFPRAIYQTAAKIQPDSPKIFTDSWKRNNPQHYYKLFTDKSALEFVEKLYTVRNPNIVQVFREVRQRIIAADLLRYIVMFELGGIYADVDSECLRAIDTWGVPQNGSINLVVGLETNELDAETFTDEQVAEFGFVHRLQFLQWVLMAMPGHVVMKTAIDRVVDGVLDKARVQQKPIDSLRFTHAEILNLSGPGLYTHIVKAHIAEMEHRQVPDSELASTSFDHFVADVMILPVNAWAPGQRHSQSGPVDTALVYHSFAGSWKKSWWQDLWPW
;
A
#
# COMPACT_ATOMS: atom_id res chain seq x y z
N MET A 1 -10.53 36.85 1.43
CA MET A 1 -11.56 35.91 0.92
C MET A 1 -11.17 34.55 1.46
N SER A 2 -12.05 33.93 2.25
CA SER A 2 -11.81 32.59 2.78
C SER A 2 -11.64 31.61 1.63
N GLN A 3 -10.48 30.95 1.57
CA GLN A 3 -10.25 29.84 0.65
C GLN A 3 -10.79 28.55 1.27
N ARG A 4 -10.93 27.50 0.46
CA ARG A 4 -11.32 26.17 0.95
C ARG A 4 -10.22 25.17 0.66
N ASP A 5 -10.00 24.26 1.61
CA ASP A 5 -9.06 23.17 1.43
C ASP A 5 -9.69 22.01 0.65
N ASN A 6 -8.91 20.95 0.45
CA ASN A 6 -9.33 19.78 -0.30
C ASN A 6 -10.36 18.91 0.44
N PHE A 7 -10.69 19.26 1.69
CA PHE A 7 -11.72 18.65 2.52
C PHE A 7 -12.95 19.56 2.67
N GLY A 8 -12.98 20.69 1.96
CA GLY A 8 -14.07 21.66 1.96
C GLY A 8 -14.09 22.61 3.16
N GLN A 9 -13.08 22.58 4.03
CA GLN A 9 -12.95 23.47 5.17
C GLN A 9 -12.44 24.84 4.75
N SER A 10 -13.02 25.89 5.31
CA SER A 10 -12.62 27.27 5.03
C SER A 10 -11.39 27.66 5.84
N TYR A 11 -10.47 28.40 5.22
CA TYR A 11 -9.31 29.00 5.86
C TYR A 11 -8.98 30.37 5.27
N ASP A 12 -8.27 31.19 6.05
CA ASP A 12 -7.64 32.42 5.59
C ASP A 12 -6.13 32.19 5.38
N VAL A 13 -5.55 32.86 4.39
CA VAL A 13 -4.10 32.80 4.16
C VAL A 13 -3.43 33.86 5.03
N SER A 14 -2.74 33.42 6.08
CA SER A 14 -2.06 34.30 7.03
C SER A 14 -0.66 34.73 6.55
N GLY A 15 -0.10 34.04 5.56
CA GLY A 15 1.14 34.40 4.89
C GLY A 15 1.37 33.56 3.65
N SER A 16 1.99 34.10 2.60
CA SER A 16 2.32 33.34 1.39
C SER A 16 3.49 33.96 0.64
N GLY A 17 4.19 33.15 -0.16
CA GLY A 17 5.23 33.65 -1.04
C GLY A 17 5.77 32.57 -1.98
N THR A 18 6.75 32.97 -2.78
CA THR A 18 7.51 32.09 -3.68
C THR A 18 8.99 32.23 -3.34
N ASN A 19 9.69 31.12 -3.16
CA ASN A 19 11.13 31.16 -2.87
C ASN A 19 11.96 31.34 -4.15
N SER A 20 13.29 31.47 -4.01
CA SER A 20 14.21 31.66 -5.14
C SER A 20 14.28 30.48 -6.12
N GLN A 21 13.78 29.30 -5.71
CA GLN A 21 13.66 28.10 -6.54
C GLN A 21 12.30 28.03 -7.25
N GLY A 22 11.44 29.03 -7.07
CA GLY A 22 10.11 29.10 -7.68
C GLY A 22 9.06 28.23 -7.00
N ASN A 23 9.33 27.70 -5.80
CA ASN A 23 8.38 26.94 -5.01
C ASN A 23 7.46 27.88 -4.23
N HIS A 24 6.17 27.57 -4.21
CA HIS A 24 5.16 28.38 -3.53
C HIS A 24 4.87 27.83 -2.13
N TYR A 25 4.69 28.72 -1.16
CA TYR A 25 4.28 28.37 0.20
C TYR A 25 3.14 29.27 0.66
N CYS A 26 2.23 28.73 1.47
CA CYS A 26 1.24 29.50 2.20
C CYS A 26 0.94 28.93 3.59
N SER A 27 0.86 29.80 4.59
CA SER A 27 0.33 29.54 5.92
C SER A 27 -1.18 29.72 5.90
N ARG A 28 -1.90 28.80 6.55
CA ARG A 28 -3.36 28.71 6.53
C ARG A 28 -3.90 28.80 7.95
N ASP A 29 -4.80 29.73 8.18
CA ASP A 29 -5.48 29.92 9.45
C ASP A 29 -6.93 29.44 9.33
N TYR A 30 -7.27 28.38 10.08
CA TYR A 30 -8.61 27.78 10.12
C TYR A 30 -9.42 28.28 11.34
N GLY A 31 -8.90 29.27 12.07
CA GLY A 31 -9.52 29.84 13.26
C GLY A 31 -9.17 29.10 14.55
N SER A 32 -9.58 29.68 15.69
CA SER A 32 -9.22 29.22 17.04
C SER A 32 -9.78 27.85 17.44
N SER A 33 -10.72 27.30 16.67
CA SER A 33 -11.27 25.96 16.87
C SER A 33 -10.49 24.85 16.17
N ALA A 34 -9.48 25.19 15.36
CA ALA A 34 -8.66 24.21 14.67
C ALA A 34 -7.73 23.47 15.65
N SER A 35 -7.67 22.15 15.54
CA SER A 35 -6.77 21.31 16.37
C SER A 35 -5.29 21.60 16.09
N ASN A 36 -4.98 22.11 14.90
CA ASN A 36 -3.65 22.52 14.48
C ASN A 36 -3.66 24.00 14.09
N SER A 37 -3.00 24.84 14.88
CA SER A 37 -2.82 26.28 14.61
C SER A 37 -1.71 26.58 13.59
N ASN A 38 -0.94 25.57 13.19
CA ASN A 38 0.22 25.68 12.30
C ASN A 38 -0.06 24.98 10.97
N ALA A 39 -1.24 25.20 10.37
CA ALA A 39 -1.56 24.63 9.08
C ALA A 39 -0.87 25.39 7.94
N TYR A 40 -0.41 24.67 6.91
CA TYR A 40 0.34 25.25 5.80
C TYR A 40 0.27 24.36 4.56
N HIS A 41 0.64 24.94 3.42
CA HIS A 41 0.77 24.24 2.15
C HIS A 41 1.98 24.75 1.39
N TYR A 42 2.72 23.82 0.82
CA TYR A 42 3.93 24.08 0.05
C TYR A 42 3.91 23.25 -1.22
N SER A 43 4.16 23.87 -2.36
CA SER A 43 4.15 23.22 -3.67
C SER A 43 5.42 23.56 -4.45
N ASN A 44 6.08 22.52 -4.96
CA ASN A 44 7.27 22.59 -5.78
C ASN A 44 6.93 22.73 -7.27
N GLN A 45 7.89 23.17 -8.07
CA GLN A 45 7.75 23.28 -9.52
C GLN A 45 7.62 21.92 -10.24
N ASP A 46 8.13 20.85 -9.64
CA ASP A 46 8.02 19.48 -10.16
C ASP A 46 6.63 18.85 -9.91
N GLY A 47 5.68 19.62 -9.37
CA GLY A 47 4.32 19.18 -9.06
C GLY A 47 4.18 18.45 -7.73
N SER A 48 5.29 18.23 -7.00
CA SER A 48 5.27 17.70 -5.64
C SER A 48 4.77 18.77 -4.65
N TYR A 49 4.08 18.36 -3.59
CA TYR A 49 3.55 19.29 -2.60
C TYR A 49 3.41 18.63 -1.24
N HIS A 50 3.58 19.42 -0.17
CA HIS A 50 3.39 18.97 1.20
C HIS A 50 2.56 19.97 1.98
N TYR A 51 1.72 19.47 2.88
CA TYR A 51 0.82 20.30 3.65
C TYR A 51 0.49 19.68 5.00
N SER A 52 0.11 20.55 5.93
CA SER A 52 -0.40 20.21 7.25
C SER A 52 -1.80 20.81 7.38
N ASN A 53 -2.81 19.98 7.67
CA ASN A 53 -4.21 20.38 7.76
C ASN A 53 -4.60 20.79 9.20
N SER A 54 -5.77 21.41 9.32
CA SER A 54 -6.39 21.84 10.59
C SER A 54 -6.65 20.71 11.58
N ASP A 55 -6.78 19.48 11.09
CA ASP A 55 -6.99 18.26 11.89
C ASP A 55 -5.68 17.56 12.30
N GLY A 56 -4.53 18.13 11.94
CA GLY A 56 -3.20 17.59 12.24
C GLY A 56 -2.71 16.55 11.22
N SER A 57 -3.52 16.17 10.22
CA SER A 57 -3.06 15.29 9.15
C SER A 57 -2.02 15.99 8.27
N MET A 58 -0.98 15.25 7.89
CA MET A 58 0.04 15.70 6.94
C MET A 58 0.01 14.81 5.71
N ILE A 59 0.05 15.41 4.52
CA ILE A 59 0.28 14.68 3.27
C ILE A 59 1.49 15.34 2.62
N ALA A 60 2.54 14.54 2.42
CA ALA A 60 3.72 14.92 1.67
C ALA A 60 3.76 14.07 0.41
N ILE A 61 3.40 14.65 -0.74
CA ILE A 61 3.72 14.03 -2.03
C ILE A 61 5.13 14.48 -2.38
N THR A 62 6.07 13.58 -2.05
CA THR A 62 7.48 13.36 -2.46
C THR A 62 8.64 14.33 -2.12
N PHE A 63 9.76 13.67 -1.77
CA PHE A 63 11.18 14.08 -1.62
C PHE A 63 11.55 15.03 -0.47
N LEU A 64 11.57 14.48 0.75
CA LEU A 64 12.11 15.11 1.96
C LEU A 64 13.62 15.36 1.93
N ALA A 65 14.35 14.84 0.95
CA ALA A 65 15.79 15.07 0.80
C ALA A 65 16.14 16.54 0.49
N GLY A 66 15.31 17.28 -0.26
CA GLY A 66 15.56 18.68 -0.58
C GLY A 66 15.31 19.65 0.58
N LEU A 67 14.46 19.26 1.53
CA LEU A 67 13.99 20.09 2.64
C LEU A 67 14.87 20.00 3.89
N TYR A 68 15.65 18.93 4.05
CA TYR A 68 16.48 18.72 5.24
C TYR A 68 17.50 19.84 5.50
N SER A 69 17.89 20.58 4.45
CA SER A 69 18.87 21.68 4.53
C SER A 69 18.34 22.97 5.18
N HIS A 70 17.01 23.16 5.29
CA HIS A 70 16.39 24.45 5.64
C HIS A 70 15.82 24.54 7.06
N TYR A 71 15.69 23.43 7.79
CA TYR A 71 15.11 23.42 9.13
C TYR A 71 16.13 23.67 10.25
N ARG A 72 15.68 24.09 11.44
CA ARG A 72 16.54 24.16 12.63
C ARG A 72 16.88 22.75 13.13
N THR A 73 17.98 22.59 13.86
CA THR A 73 18.51 21.27 14.29
C THR A 73 17.47 20.39 15.00
N THR A 74 16.66 20.97 15.90
CA THR A 74 15.61 20.25 16.65
C THR A 74 14.45 19.79 15.76
N GLU A 75 14.13 20.55 14.71
CA GLU A 75 13.10 20.18 13.73
C GLU A 75 13.65 19.12 12.76
N ARG A 76 14.94 19.16 12.41
CA ARG A 76 15.59 18.10 11.63
C ARG A 76 15.61 16.77 12.37
N GLU A 77 15.92 16.77 13.66
CA GLU A 77 15.87 15.57 14.50
C GLU A 77 14.45 15.03 14.60
N SER A 78 13.44 15.89 14.75
CA SER A 78 12.03 15.50 14.79
C SER A 78 11.53 14.98 13.43
N ILE A 79 11.91 15.62 12.33
CA ILE A 79 11.60 15.17 10.97
C ILE A 79 12.32 13.84 10.70
N SER A 80 13.61 13.72 11.03
CA SER A 80 14.35 12.46 10.89
C SER A 80 13.76 11.33 11.72
N ALA A 81 13.26 11.62 12.92
CA ALA A 81 12.54 10.66 13.77
C ALA A 81 11.17 10.26 13.18
N ILE A 82 10.45 11.20 12.56
CA ILE A 82 9.20 10.92 11.84
C ILE A 82 9.47 10.11 10.56
N LEU A 83 10.57 10.38 9.87
CA LEU A 83 10.97 9.70 8.63
C LEU A 83 11.69 8.37 8.85
N SER A 84 12.05 8.03 10.08
CA SER A 84 12.66 6.74 10.43
C SER A 84 11.66 5.71 10.95
N ASN A 85 10.38 6.09 11.07
CA ASN A 85 9.32 5.22 11.55
C ASN A 85 8.18 5.14 10.54
N PHE A 86 7.53 3.98 10.48
CA PHE A 86 6.36 3.77 9.65
C PHE A 86 5.23 4.74 10.05
N PRO A 87 4.54 5.36 9.07
CA PRO A 87 3.36 6.17 9.36
C PRO A 87 2.32 5.38 10.17
N ARG A 88 1.81 5.97 11.25
CA ARG A 88 0.70 5.41 12.06
C ARG A 88 -0.64 5.58 11.35
N ALA A 89 -0.78 4.96 10.19
CA ALA A 89 -1.97 5.03 9.35
C ALA A 89 -2.32 3.65 8.81
N ILE A 90 -3.62 3.33 8.84
CA ILE A 90 -4.21 2.08 8.37
C ILE A 90 -5.19 2.40 7.25
N TYR A 91 -5.02 1.72 6.13
CA TYR A 91 -5.87 1.84 4.96
C TYR A 91 -6.52 0.50 4.63
N GLN A 92 -7.83 0.49 4.45
CA GLN A 92 -8.53 -0.65 3.87
C GLN A 92 -9.28 -0.23 2.61
N THR A 93 -9.61 -1.18 1.73
CA THR A 93 -10.41 -0.92 0.53
C THR A 93 -11.64 -1.83 0.47
N ALA A 94 -12.77 -1.26 0.06
CA ALA A 94 -14.00 -1.99 -0.20
C ALA A 94 -14.72 -1.36 -1.38
N ALA A 95 -15.42 -2.15 -2.20
CA ALA A 95 -16.17 -1.60 -3.34
C ALA A 95 -17.15 -0.51 -2.89
N LYS A 96 -17.88 -0.75 -1.79
CA LYS A 96 -18.80 0.19 -1.14
C LYS A 96 -18.79 -0.01 0.38
N ILE A 97 -19.11 1.04 1.13
CA ILE A 97 -19.43 0.92 2.55
C ILE A 97 -20.82 0.29 2.66
N GLN A 98 -20.90 -0.94 3.17
CA GLN A 98 -22.19 -1.57 3.47
C GLN A 98 -22.52 -1.36 4.95
N PRO A 99 -23.73 -0.86 5.30
CA PRO A 99 -24.15 -0.65 6.69
C PRO A 99 -24.06 -1.92 7.55
N ASP A 100 -24.28 -3.08 6.93
CA ASP A 100 -24.35 -4.40 7.55
C ASP A 100 -23.11 -5.27 7.27
N SER A 101 -22.03 -4.71 6.71
CA SER A 101 -20.77 -5.44 6.58
C SER A 101 -20.34 -5.95 7.95
N PRO A 102 -19.84 -7.19 8.10
CA PRO A 102 -19.32 -7.68 9.37
C PRO A 102 -18.28 -6.68 9.87
N LYS A 103 -18.69 -5.87 10.87
CA LYS A 103 -17.83 -4.81 11.38
C LYS A 103 -16.57 -5.37 12.02
N ILE A 104 -16.55 -6.68 12.31
CA ILE A 104 -15.47 -7.37 13.00
C ILE A 104 -14.10 -7.16 12.35
N PHE A 105 -14.00 -7.22 11.01
CA PHE A 105 -12.74 -7.06 10.30
C PHE A 105 -12.21 -5.63 10.44
N THR A 106 -12.97 -4.63 9.96
CA THR A 106 -12.59 -3.22 10.08
C THR A 106 -12.45 -2.72 11.52
N ASP A 107 -13.34 -3.15 12.42
CA ASP A 107 -13.31 -2.71 13.82
C ASP A 107 -12.12 -3.30 14.57
N SER A 108 -11.65 -4.50 14.21
CA SER A 108 -10.45 -5.08 14.83
C SER A 108 -9.21 -4.21 14.63
N TRP A 109 -9.01 -3.67 13.41
CA TRP A 109 -7.90 -2.77 13.09
C TRP A 109 -7.96 -1.50 13.92
N LYS A 110 -9.14 -0.89 14.04
CA LYS A 110 -9.33 0.34 14.84
C LYS A 110 -9.19 0.09 16.34
N ARG A 111 -9.82 -0.98 16.84
CA ARG A 111 -9.86 -1.34 18.26
C ARG A 111 -8.48 -1.70 18.78
N ASN A 112 -7.68 -2.44 18.01
CA ASN A 112 -6.33 -2.82 18.42
C ASN A 112 -5.32 -1.69 18.23
N ASN A 113 -5.61 -0.70 17.37
CA ASN A 113 -4.68 0.38 17.03
C ASN A 113 -5.33 1.77 17.19
N PRO A 114 -5.80 2.15 18.39
CA PRO A 114 -6.57 3.39 18.59
C PRO A 114 -5.79 4.68 18.32
N GLN A 115 -4.45 4.59 18.28
CA GLN A 115 -3.56 5.72 17.97
C GLN A 115 -3.25 5.85 16.48
N HIS A 116 -3.73 4.92 15.64
CA HIS A 116 -3.51 4.97 14.20
C HIS A 116 -4.64 5.72 13.51
N TYR A 117 -4.30 6.58 12.55
CA TYR A 117 -5.28 7.09 11.60
C TYR A 117 -5.87 5.92 10.82
N TYR A 118 -7.18 5.93 10.58
CA TYR A 118 -7.85 4.89 9.80
C TYR A 118 -8.63 5.49 8.64
N LYS A 119 -8.48 4.92 7.45
CA LYS A 119 -9.28 5.26 6.27
C LYS A 119 -9.73 4.03 5.49
N LEU A 120 -11.02 3.98 5.20
CA LEU A 120 -11.60 3.02 4.27
C LEU A 120 -11.81 3.70 2.91
N PHE A 121 -11.13 3.22 1.88
CA PHE A 121 -11.35 3.64 0.51
C PHE A 121 -12.52 2.86 -0.10
N THR A 122 -13.50 3.61 -0.60
CA THR A 122 -14.51 3.14 -1.56
C THR A 122 -14.01 3.28 -2.99
N ASP A 123 -14.62 2.59 -3.95
CA ASP A 123 -14.31 2.76 -5.39
C ASP A 123 -14.32 4.23 -5.80
N LYS A 124 -15.33 4.99 -5.33
CA LYS A 124 -15.45 6.43 -5.62
C LYS A 124 -14.28 7.23 -5.04
N SER A 125 -14.04 7.10 -3.72
CA SER A 125 -12.97 7.84 -3.06
C SER A 125 -11.57 7.42 -3.51
N ALA A 126 -11.43 6.19 -4.00
CA ALA A 126 -10.20 5.68 -4.58
C ALA A 126 -9.92 6.33 -5.94
N LEU A 127 -10.94 6.40 -6.81
CA LEU A 127 -10.81 7.09 -8.09
C LEU A 127 -10.49 8.57 -7.89
N GLU A 128 -11.22 9.26 -7.01
CA GLU A 128 -10.95 10.67 -6.68
C GLU A 128 -9.53 10.87 -6.15
N PHE A 129 -9.04 9.96 -5.31
CA PHE A 129 -7.67 9.98 -4.79
C PHE A 129 -6.63 9.82 -5.92
N VAL A 130 -6.81 8.83 -6.79
CA VAL A 130 -5.89 8.56 -7.91
C VAL A 130 -5.88 9.72 -8.92
N GLU A 131 -7.05 10.23 -9.30
CA GLU A 131 -7.18 11.38 -10.22
C GLU A 131 -6.48 12.61 -9.65
N LYS A 132 -6.74 12.94 -8.39
CA LYS A 132 -6.12 14.08 -7.73
C LYS A 132 -4.58 14.02 -7.75
N LEU A 133 -4.00 12.83 -7.64
CA LEU A 133 -2.55 12.64 -7.62
C LEU A 133 -1.92 12.61 -9.02
N TYR A 134 -2.57 11.90 -9.95
CA TYR A 134 -1.91 11.48 -11.18
C TYR A 134 -2.45 12.10 -12.46
N THR A 135 -3.55 12.87 -12.43
CA THR A 135 -4.06 13.54 -13.64
C THR A 135 -2.98 14.37 -14.35
N VAL A 136 -2.12 15.06 -13.58
CA VAL A 136 -1.00 15.83 -14.15
C VAL A 136 0.30 15.02 -14.15
N ARG A 137 0.58 14.29 -13.06
CA ARG A 137 1.87 13.60 -12.87
C ARG A 137 2.06 12.41 -13.80
N ASN A 138 1.01 11.62 -14.01
CA ASN A 138 1.04 10.44 -14.88
C ASN A 138 -0.39 10.03 -15.30
N PRO A 139 -0.93 10.58 -16.40
CA PRO A 139 -2.30 10.31 -16.82
C PRO A 139 -2.55 8.84 -17.17
N ASN A 140 -1.52 8.06 -17.48
CA ASN A 140 -1.63 6.62 -17.74
C ASN A 140 -2.09 5.85 -16.51
N ILE A 141 -1.66 6.23 -15.30
CA ILE A 141 -2.13 5.62 -14.05
C ILE A 141 -3.64 5.83 -13.91
N VAL A 142 -4.12 7.06 -14.12
CA VAL A 142 -5.55 7.40 -14.06
C VAL A 142 -6.33 6.60 -15.10
N GLN A 143 -5.82 6.53 -16.33
CA GLN A 143 -6.45 5.81 -17.42
C GLN A 143 -6.61 4.32 -17.09
N VAL A 144 -5.52 3.64 -16.72
CA VAL A 144 -5.54 2.21 -16.36
C VAL A 144 -6.48 1.97 -15.17
N PHE A 145 -6.39 2.78 -14.12
CA PHE A 145 -7.21 2.65 -12.92
C PHE A 145 -8.71 2.77 -13.22
N ARG A 146 -9.08 3.72 -14.10
CA ARG A 146 -10.45 3.99 -14.50
C ARG A 146 -10.99 2.90 -15.44
N GLU A 147 -10.21 2.52 -16.44
CA GLU A 147 -10.72 1.76 -17.60
C GLU A 147 -10.58 0.24 -17.44
N VAL A 148 -9.66 -0.27 -16.62
CA VAL A 148 -9.47 -1.73 -16.50
C VAL A 148 -10.75 -2.42 -16.03
N ARG A 149 -11.25 -3.35 -16.84
CA ARG A 149 -12.54 -4.00 -16.59
C ARG A 149 -12.51 -4.85 -15.32
N GLN A 150 -11.47 -5.68 -15.19
CA GLN A 150 -11.33 -6.59 -14.06
C GLN A 150 -10.85 -5.80 -12.85
N ARG A 151 -11.81 -5.36 -12.03
CA ARG A 151 -11.58 -4.41 -10.93
C ARG A 151 -10.58 -4.88 -9.87
N ILE A 152 -10.29 -6.18 -9.81
CA ILE A 152 -9.19 -6.70 -8.98
C ILE A 152 -7.83 -6.09 -9.38
N ILE A 153 -7.56 -5.86 -10.66
CA ILE A 153 -6.33 -5.20 -11.11
C ILE A 153 -6.27 -3.74 -10.61
N ALA A 154 -7.40 -3.04 -10.62
CA ALA A 154 -7.47 -1.69 -10.06
C ALA A 154 -7.31 -1.68 -8.53
N ALA A 155 -7.85 -2.67 -7.82
CA ALA A 155 -7.67 -2.81 -6.37
C ALA A 155 -6.21 -3.12 -6.00
N ASP A 156 -5.56 -4.02 -6.75
CA ASP A 156 -4.12 -4.29 -6.64
C ASP A 156 -3.29 -3.02 -6.90
N LEU A 157 -3.59 -2.29 -7.97
CA LEU A 157 -2.92 -1.01 -8.27
C LEU A 157 -3.13 0.01 -7.14
N LEU A 158 -4.35 0.10 -6.58
CA LEU A 158 -4.67 1.04 -5.52
C LEU A 158 -3.81 0.82 -4.28
N ARG A 159 -3.62 -0.43 -3.84
CA ARG A 159 -2.85 -0.70 -2.63
C ARG A 159 -1.38 -0.32 -2.81
N TYR A 160 -0.79 -0.55 -3.98
CA TYR A 160 0.57 -0.07 -4.26
C TYR A 160 0.64 1.45 -4.28
N ILE A 161 -0.32 2.14 -4.88
CA ILE A 161 -0.40 3.62 -4.88
C ILE A 161 -0.51 4.16 -3.45
N VAL A 162 -1.42 3.60 -2.64
CA VAL A 162 -1.62 4.02 -1.25
C VAL A 162 -0.32 3.83 -0.46
N MET A 163 0.32 2.68 -0.59
CA MET A 163 1.58 2.39 0.11
C MET A 163 2.74 3.26 -0.38
N PHE A 164 2.82 3.56 -1.67
CA PHE A 164 3.85 4.44 -2.23
C PHE A 164 3.67 5.89 -1.77
N GLU A 165 2.46 6.42 -1.83
CA GLU A 165 2.21 7.84 -1.56
C GLU A 165 2.06 8.15 -0.08
N LEU A 166 1.49 7.22 0.70
CA LEU A 166 1.12 7.47 2.10
C LEU A 166 1.88 6.60 3.10
N GLY A 167 2.43 5.46 2.68
CA GLY A 167 3.05 4.48 3.57
C GLY A 167 2.11 3.96 4.67
N GLY A 168 2.68 3.43 5.75
CA GLY A 168 1.93 2.92 6.89
C GLY A 168 1.52 1.46 6.70
N ILE A 169 0.23 1.15 6.84
CA ILE A 169 -0.31 -0.20 6.71
C ILE A 169 -1.52 -0.20 5.77
N TYR A 170 -1.51 -1.10 4.80
CA TYR A 170 -2.68 -1.46 4.01
C TYR A 170 -3.17 -2.84 4.42
N ALA A 171 -4.49 -3.05 4.42
CA ALA A 171 -5.09 -4.37 4.59
C ALA A 171 -6.39 -4.51 3.76
N ASP A 172 -6.63 -5.67 3.15
CA ASP A 172 -7.92 -5.97 2.52
C ASP A 172 -9.04 -5.97 3.58
N VAL A 173 -10.26 -5.59 3.19
CA VAL A 173 -11.38 -5.37 4.14
C VAL A 173 -11.84 -6.64 4.85
N ASP A 174 -11.53 -7.82 4.32
CA ASP A 174 -11.88 -9.12 4.87
C ASP A 174 -10.76 -9.75 5.73
N SER A 175 -9.82 -8.90 6.20
CA SER A 175 -8.77 -9.24 7.16
C SER A 175 -9.06 -8.70 8.57
N GLU A 176 -8.80 -9.53 9.57
CA GLU A 176 -8.88 -9.20 10.99
C GLU A 176 -7.49 -8.93 11.58
N CYS A 177 -7.33 -7.79 12.23
CA CYS A 177 -6.17 -7.52 13.07
C CYS A 177 -6.33 -8.27 14.39
N LEU A 178 -5.48 -9.25 14.66
CA LEU A 178 -5.51 -10.03 15.91
C LEU A 178 -4.61 -9.43 17.00
N ARG A 179 -3.58 -8.69 16.60
CA ARG A 179 -2.58 -8.07 17.49
C ARG A 179 -2.28 -6.64 17.03
N ALA A 180 -2.08 -5.74 17.99
CA ALA A 180 -1.69 -4.36 17.70
C ALA A 180 -0.39 -4.30 16.89
N ILE A 181 -0.28 -3.36 15.96
CA ILE A 181 0.86 -3.23 15.03
C ILE A 181 2.17 -3.00 15.80
N ASP A 182 2.11 -2.25 16.89
CA ASP A 182 3.27 -1.99 17.75
C ASP A 182 3.84 -3.27 18.40
N THR A 183 3.10 -4.40 18.39
CA THR A 183 3.58 -5.69 18.89
C THR A 183 4.09 -6.63 17.80
N TRP A 184 4.18 -6.18 16.55
CA TRP A 184 4.60 -7.03 15.42
C TRP A 184 6.11 -7.27 15.36
N GLY A 185 6.89 -6.62 16.23
CA GLY A 185 8.34 -6.81 16.32
C GLY A 185 9.15 -6.00 15.30
N VAL A 186 8.54 -5.04 14.61
CA VAL A 186 9.23 -4.18 13.63
C VAL A 186 10.24 -3.25 14.34
N PRO A 187 11.54 -3.32 14.03
CA PRO A 187 12.55 -2.47 14.64
C PRO A 187 12.26 -0.98 14.43
N GLN A 188 12.33 -0.18 15.51
CA GLN A 188 12.12 1.28 15.50
C GLN A 188 13.45 2.04 15.43
N ASN A 189 14.37 1.57 14.58
CA ASN A 189 15.73 2.11 14.43
C ASN A 189 16.00 2.64 13.00
N GLY A 190 14.99 2.64 12.13
CA GLY A 190 15.10 3.08 10.74
C GLY A 190 15.83 2.11 9.80
N SER A 191 16.14 0.88 10.24
CA SER A 191 16.81 -0.11 9.37
C SER A 191 15.85 -0.84 8.42
N ILE A 192 14.55 -0.83 8.73
CA ILE A 192 13.52 -1.53 7.97
C ILE A 192 12.59 -0.49 7.32
N ASN A 193 12.43 -0.57 6.00
CA ASN A 193 11.54 0.30 5.24
C ASN A 193 10.36 -0.45 4.60
N LEU A 194 10.39 -1.79 4.64
CA LEU A 194 9.33 -2.65 4.11
C LEU A 194 9.15 -3.86 5.04
N VAL A 195 7.90 -4.18 5.34
CA VAL A 195 7.52 -5.43 6.02
C VAL A 195 6.64 -6.22 5.06
N VAL A 196 7.08 -7.44 4.76
CA VAL A 196 6.36 -8.37 3.88
C VAL A 196 5.95 -9.61 4.65
N GLY A 197 4.85 -10.22 4.22
CA GLY A 197 4.39 -11.48 4.76
C GLY A 197 4.49 -12.61 3.76
N LEU A 198 4.92 -13.78 4.21
CA LEU A 198 4.81 -14.98 3.38
C LEU A 198 3.34 -15.40 3.27
N GLU A 199 2.86 -15.55 2.04
CA GLU A 199 1.60 -16.23 1.73
C GLU A 199 1.82 -17.73 1.62
N THR A 200 2.95 -18.12 1.04
CA THR A 200 3.39 -19.51 0.92
C THR A 200 4.87 -19.66 1.25
N ASN A 201 5.16 -20.81 1.85
CA ASN A 201 6.50 -21.33 2.03
C ASN A 201 6.43 -22.85 1.82
N GLU A 202 6.53 -23.27 0.56
CA GLU A 202 6.45 -24.66 0.15
C GLU A 202 7.67 -25.10 -0.65
N LEU A 203 8.88 -24.81 -0.17
CA LEU A 203 10.10 -25.15 -0.91
C LEU A 203 10.37 -26.65 -1.05
N ASP A 204 9.75 -27.48 -0.21
CA ASP A 204 9.87 -28.93 -0.29
C ASP A 204 8.93 -29.52 -1.36
N ALA A 205 9.51 -29.83 -2.52
CA ALA A 205 8.82 -30.44 -3.65
C ALA A 205 8.39 -31.89 -3.40
N GLU A 206 8.90 -32.57 -2.37
CA GLU A 206 8.45 -33.90 -1.98
C GLU A 206 7.13 -33.85 -1.19
N THR A 207 6.91 -32.78 -0.43
CA THR A 207 5.67 -32.58 0.35
C THR A 207 4.50 -32.16 -0.56
N PHE A 208 4.71 -31.22 -1.48
CA PHE A 208 3.70 -30.81 -2.47
C PHE A 208 4.29 -30.67 -3.86
N THR A 209 3.60 -31.16 -4.90
CA THR A 209 4.02 -30.92 -6.29
C THR A 209 3.68 -29.49 -6.74
N ASP A 210 4.25 -29.04 -7.85
CA ASP A 210 3.95 -27.71 -8.41
C ASP A 210 2.47 -27.59 -8.82
N GLU A 211 1.86 -28.68 -9.29
CA GLU A 211 0.44 -28.73 -9.59
C GLU A 211 -0.41 -28.52 -8.33
N GLN A 212 -0.04 -29.13 -7.20
CA GLN A 212 -0.75 -28.95 -5.93
C GLN A 212 -0.60 -27.51 -5.41
N VAL A 213 0.59 -26.92 -5.52
CA VAL A 213 0.82 -25.50 -5.18
C VAL A 213 -0.04 -24.59 -6.06
N ALA A 214 -0.15 -24.88 -7.36
CA ALA A 214 -1.02 -24.15 -8.27
C ALA A 214 -2.52 -24.35 -7.95
N GLU A 215 -2.94 -25.55 -7.54
CA GLU A 215 -4.31 -25.83 -7.07
C GLU A 215 -4.68 -25.06 -5.80
N PHE A 216 -3.69 -24.68 -4.99
CA PHE A 216 -3.90 -23.80 -3.83
C PHE A 216 -4.09 -22.33 -4.24
N GLY A 217 -3.84 -22.00 -5.51
CA GLY A 217 -4.01 -20.67 -6.08
C GLY A 217 -2.73 -19.83 -6.11
N PHE A 218 -1.57 -20.47 -5.96
CA PHE A 218 -0.27 -19.79 -5.92
C PHE A 218 0.49 -19.94 -7.23
N VAL A 219 1.25 -18.92 -7.60
CA VAL A 219 2.10 -18.93 -8.80
C VAL A 219 3.57 -19.15 -8.45
N HIS A 220 3.91 -19.12 -7.15
CA HIS A 220 5.24 -19.41 -6.64
C HIS A 220 5.17 -20.26 -5.36
N ARG A 221 6.15 -21.15 -5.18
CA ARG A 221 6.30 -21.98 -3.98
C ARG A 221 6.67 -21.16 -2.73
N LEU A 222 7.46 -20.10 -2.93
CA LEU A 222 7.63 -19.00 -1.97
C LEU A 222 6.97 -17.76 -2.57
N GLN A 223 5.90 -17.28 -1.93
CA GLN A 223 5.12 -16.14 -2.39
C GLN A 223 4.90 -15.18 -1.24
N PHE A 224 5.08 -13.88 -1.48
CA PHE A 224 4.69 -12.84 -0.53
C PHE A 224 3.23 -12.48 -0.76
N LEU A 225 2.48 -12.36 0.34
CA LEU A 225 1.12 -11.85 0.32
C LEU A 225 1.15 -10.35 0.03
N GLN A 226 0.06 -9.86 -0.55
CA GLN A 226 -0.16 -8.43 -0.78
C GLN A 226 -1.50 -7.93 -0.24
N TRP A 227 -2.27 -8.79 0.44
CA TRP A 227 -3.53 -8.42 1.07
C TRP A 227 -3.31 -7.71 2.42
N VAL A 228 -2.09 -7.73 2.97
CA VAL A 228 -1.56 -6.78 3.97
C VAL A 228 -0.19 -6.30 3.53
N LEU A 229 0.05 -4.99 3.60
CA LEU A 229 1.33 -4.38 3.25
C LEU A 229 1.73 -3.38 4.33
N MET A 230 3.01 -3.28 4.65
CA MET A 230 3.53 -2.22 5.51
C MET A 230 4.83 -1.68 4.94
N ALA A 231 4.85 -0.39 4.63
CA ALA A 231 5.95 0.24 3.89
C ALA A 231 6.13 1.70 4.31
N MET A 232 7.35 2.19 4.20
CA MET A 232 7.64 3.61 4.23
C MET A 232 7.11 4.28 2.94
N PRO A 233 6.61 5.53 3.02
CA PRO A 233 6.25 6.27 1.81
C PRO A 233 7.45 6.40 0.88
N GLY A 234 7.21 6.25 -0.42
CA GLY A 234 8.23 6.36 -1.46
C GLY A 234 9.06 5.09 -1.69
N HIS A 235 8.76 3.97 -1.02
CA HIS A 235 9.52 2.73 -1.18
C HIS A 235 9.55 2.25 -2.64
N VAL A 236 10.74 1.90 -3.15
CA VAL A 236 10.96 1.57 -4.57
C VAL A 236 10.16 0.35 -5.03
N VAL A 237 9.98 -0.67 -4.17
CA VAL A 237 9.10 -1.82 -4.45
C VAL A 237 7.69 -1.38 -4.85
N MET A 238 7.09 -0.42 -4.14
CA MET A 238 5.73 0.04 -4.44
C MET A 238 5.69 0.82 -5.75
N LYS A 239 6.70 1.67 -6.00
CA LYS A 239 6.84 2.37 -7.28
C LYS A 239 6.93 1.41 -8.46
N THR A 240 7.80 0.41 -8.35
CA THR A 240 8.02 -0.59 -9.39
C THR A 240 6.76 -1.41 -9.63
N ALA A 241 5.98 -1.71 -8.59
CA ALA A 241 4.71 -2.41 -8.73
C ALA A 241 3.69 -1.57 -9.52
N ILE A 242 3.53 -0.29 -9.17
CA ILE A 242 2.66 0.65 -9.90
C ILE A 242 3.05 0.71 -11.38
N ASP A 243 4.33 0.95 -11.67
CA ASP A 243 4.83 1.09 -13.03
C ASP A 243 4.59 -0.20 -13.83
N ARG A 244 4.94 -1.37 -13.28
CA ARG A 244 4.76 -2.66 -13.97
C ARG A 244 3.30 -3.03 -14.23
N VAL A 245 2.39 -2.71 -13.31
CA VAL A 245 0.95 -2.93 -13.54
C VAL A 245 0.45 -2.06 -14.69
N VAL A 246 0.79 -0.77 -14.66
CA VAL A 246 0.34 0.20 -15.68
C VAL A 246 0.90 -0.16 -17.05
N ASP A 247 2.21 -0.40 -17.13
CA ASP A 247 2.88 -0.78 -18.36
C ASP A 247 2.33 -2.11 -18.89
N GLY A 248 2.12 -3.11 -18.03
CA GLY A 248 1.59 -4.41 -18.44
C GLY A 248 0.16 -4.34 -19.01
N VAL A 249 -0.70 -3.48 -18.46
CA VAL A 249 -2.06 -3.25 -19.01
C VAL A 249 -1.97 -2.53 -20.36
N LEU A 250 -1.17 -1.45 -20.44
CA LEU A 250 -1.01 -0.67 -21.67
C LEU A 250 -0.36 -1.48 -22.80
N ASP A 251 0.64 -2.30 -22.49
CA ASP A 251 1.28 -3.17 -23.45
C ASP A 251 0.33 -4.24 -23.99
N LYS A 252 -0.50 -4.83 -23.13
CA LYS A 252 -1.53 -5.77 -23.60
C LYS A 252 -2.55 -5.07 -24.51
N ALA A 253 -2.98 -3.85 -24.17
CA ALA A 253 -3.85 -3.03 -25.02
C ALA A 253 -3.23 -2.78 -26.40
N ARG A 254 -1.95 -2.35 -26.41
CA ARG A 254 -1.18 -2.08 -27.62
C ARG A 254 -0.99 -3.32 -28.49
N VAL A 255 -0.56 -4.43 -27.90
CA VAL A 255 -0.29 -5.70 -28.61
C VAL A 255 -1.57 -6.29 -29.19
N GLN A 256 -2.69 -6.23 -28.44
CA GLN A 256 -3.98 -6.74 -28.92
C GLN A 256 -4.75 -5.75 -29.80
N GLN A 257 -4.25 -4.51 -29.94
CA GLN A 257 -4.93 -3.41 -30.63
C GLN A 257 -6.36 -3.21 -30.12
N LYS A 258 -6.52 -3.23 -28.80
CA LYS A 258 -7.81 -3.19 -28.11
C LYS A 258 -7.81 -2.08 -27.05
N PRO A 259 -8.93 -1.37 -26.84
CA PRO A 259 -9.06 -0.45 -25.71
C PRO A 259 -9.00 -1.22 -24.37
N ILE A 260 -8.54 -0.54 -23.31
CA ILE A 260 -8.27 -1.14 -21.99
C ILE A 260 -9.51 -1.84 -21.40
N ASP A 261 -10.69 -1.23 -21.54
CA ASP A 261 -11.98 -1.73 -21.04
C ASP A 261 -12.44 -3.04 -21.72
N SER A 262 -11.90 -3.34 -22.90
CA SER A 262 -12.19 -4.55 -23.65
C SER A 262 -11.21 -5.70 -23.36
N LEU A 263 -10.13 -5.42 -22.62
CA LEU A 263 -9.14 -6.45 -22.27
C LEU A 263 -9.74 -7.51 -21.35
N ARG A 264 -9.20 -8.72 -21.47
CA ARG A 264 -9.48 -9.84 -20.57
C ARG A 264 -8.17 -10.46 -20.12
N PHE A 265 -8.08 -10.71 -18.83
CA PHE A 265 -6.97 -11.36 -18.16
C PHE A 265 -7.45 -12.68 -17.55
N THR A 266 -6.70 -13.75 -17.74
CA THR A 266 -6.88 -15.01 -17.01
C THR A 266 -6.52 -14.83 -15.53
N HIS A 267 -6.87 -15.81 -14.69
CA HIS A 267 -6.50 -15.80 -13.29
C HIS A 267 -4.97 -15.71 -13.09
N ALA A 268 -4.21 -16.55 -13.81
CA ALA A 268 -2.75 -16.54 -13.75
C ALA A 268 -2.14 -15.22 -14.27
N GLU A 269 -2.72 -14.61 -15.30
CA GLU A 269 -2.30 -13.28 -15.74
C GLU A 269 -2.54 -12.23 -14.66
N ILE A 270 -3.68 -12.22 -13.97
CA ILE A 270 -3.94 -11.27 -12.86
C ILE A 270 -2.88 -11.45 -11.76
N LEU A 271 -2.63 -12.69 -11.32
CA LEU A 271 -1.67 -12.98 -10.27
C LEU A 271 -0.25 -12.46 -10.59
N ASN A 272 0.17 -12.55 -11.86
CA ASN A 272 1.50 -12.13 -12.32
C ASN A 272 1.57 -10.69 -12.83
N LEU A 273 0.43 -10.06 -13.18
CA LEU A 273 0.37 -8.69 -13.67
C LEU A 273 0.26 -7.68 -12.54
N SER A 274 -0.57 -7.95 -11.55
CA SER A 274 -0.86 -7.03 -10.44
C SER A 274 -0.88 -7.71 -9.09
N GLY A 275 -1.03 -9.03 -9.10
CA GLY A 275 -1.22 -9.85 -7.92
C GLY A 275 0.06 -10.17 -7.12
N PRO A 276 -0.04 -11.17 -6.22
CA PRO A 276 1.09 -11.58 -5.37
C PRO A 276 2.27 -12.16 -6.16
N GLY A 277 2.07 -12.65 -7.39
CA GLY A 277 3.16 -13.09 -8.27
C GLY A 277 4.07 -11.94 -8.68
N LEU A 278 3.47 -10.83 -9.16
CA LEU A 278 4.23 -9.62 -9.46
C LEU A 278 4.96 -9.12 -8.21
N TYR A 279 4.23 -9.00 -7.10
CA TYR A 279 4.77 -8.46 -5.85
C TYR A 279 5.96 -9.27 -5.36
N THR A 280 5.84 -10.59 -5.38
CA THR A 280 6.91 -11.52 -5.00
C THR A 280 8.16 -11.30 -5.83
N HIS A 281 8.01 -11.22 -7.16
CA HIS A 281 9.12 -10.97 -8.04
C HIS A 281 9.82 -9.63 -7.76
N ILE A 282 9.06 -8.55 -7.52
CA ILE A 282 9.63 -7.22 -7.26
C ILE A 282 10.36 -7.17 -5.91
N VAL A 283 9.78 -7.75 -4.85
CA VAL A 283 10.43 -7.79 -3.54
C VAL A 283 11.74 -8.57 -3.61
N LYS A 284 11.74 -9.74 -4.26
CA LYS A 284 12.96 -10.54 -4.46
C LYS A 284 14.03 -9.79 -5.26
N ALA A 285 13.62 -9.09 -6.32
CA ALA A 285 14.54 -8.29 -7.13
C ALA A 285 15.15 -7.13 -6.33
N HIS A 286 14.36 -6.42 -5.51
CA HIS A 286 14.83 -5.36 -4.62
C HIS A 286 15.83 -5.88 -3.59
N ILE A 287 15.52 -6.99 -2.92
CA ILE A 287 16.43 -7.63 -1.96
C ILE A 287 17.75 -8.01 -2.65
N ALA A 288 17.68 -8.65 -3.82
CA ALA A 288 18.88 -9.04 -4.57
C ALA A 288 19.74 -7.85 -5.01
N GLU A 289 19.11 -6.73 -5.37
CA GLU A 289 19.79 -5.49 -5.75
C GLU A 289 20.51 -4.87 -4.54
N MET A 290 19.83 -4.74 -3.40
CA MET A 290 20.38 -4.20 -2.15
C MET A 290 21.52 -5.06 -1.60
N GLU A 291 21.41 -6.39 -1.72
CA GLU A 291 22.42 -7.34 -1.26
C GLU A 291 23.57 -7.54 -2.26
N HIS A 292 23.46 -6.96 -3.46
CA HIS A 292 24.41 -7.15 -4.58
C HIS A 292 24.69 -8.63 -4.92
N ARG A 293 23.70 -9.50 -4.70
CA ARG A 293 23.77 -10.95 -4.98
C ARG A 293 22.38 -11.52 -5.20
N GLN A 294 22.32 -12.69 -5.82
CA GLN A 294 21.09 -13.48 -5.79
C GLN A 294 20.87 -14.02 -4.37
N VAL A 295 19.65 -13.85 -3.87
CA VAL A 295 19.21 -14.38 -2.58
C VAL A 295 18.28 -15.56 -2.84
N PRO A 296 18.66 -16.79 -2.43
CA PRO A 296 17.86 -17.98 -2.69
C PRO A 296 16.59 -17.97 -1.84
N ASP A 297 15.53 -18.62 -2.31
CA ASP A 297 14.25 -18.67 -1.59
C ASP A 297 14.37 -19.31 -0.20
N SER A 298 15.32 -20.22 0.00
CA SER A 298 15.60 -20.82 1.31
C SER A 298 16.07 -19.80 2.34
N GLU A 299 16.69 -18.69 1.91
CA GLU A 299 17.09 -17.61 2.80
C GLU A 299 15.90 -16.70 3.15
N LEU A 300 14.92 -16.56 2.25
CA LEU A 300 13.71 -15.75 2.43
C LEU A 300 12.57 -16.50 3.13
N ALA A 301 12.65 -17.82 3.21
CA ALA A 301 11.68 -18.74 3.81
C ALA A 301 11.63 -18.67 5.34
N SER A 302 11.30 -17.49 5.87
CA SER A 302 11.23 -17.25 7.31
C SER A 302 10.21 -18.12 8.04
N THR A 303 10.61 -18.61 9.21
CA THR A 303 9.74 -19.21 10.23
C THR A 303 9.72 -18.39 11.53
N SER A 304 10.49 -17.30 11.61
CA SER A 304 10.66 -16.48 12.81
C SER A 304 10.13 -15.06 12.62
N PHE A 305 9.80 -14.39 13.73
CA PHE A 305 9.26 -13.01 13.74
C PHE A 305 10.35 -11.93 13.76
N ASP A 306 11.62 -12.30 13.63
CA ASP A 306 12.79 -11.43 13.70
C ASP A 306 13.68 -11.55 12.46
N HIS A 307 13.17 -12.14 11.38
CA HIS A 307 13.92 -12.33 10.14
C HIS A 307 13.81 -11.11 9.22
N PHE A 308 14.96 -10.62 8.75
CA PHE A 308 15.06 -9.52 7.79
C PHE A 308 16.29 -9.70 6.90
N VAL A 309 16.19 -9.19 5.67
CA VAL A 309 17.26 -9.15 4.65
C VAL A 309 17.21 -7.79 3.97
N ALA A 310 18.36 -7.15 3.76
CA ALA A 310 18.43 -5.73 3.37
C ALA A 310 17.58 -4.84 4.31
N ASP A 311 16.70 -4.01 3.75
CA ASP A 311 15.75 -3.17 4.49
C ASP A 311 14.33 -3.78 4.59
N VAL A 312 14.22 -5.09 4.36
CA VAL A 312 12.95 -5.83 4.32
C VAL A 312 12.85 -6.79 5.48
N MET A 313 11.84 -6.62 6.33
CA MET A 313 11.45 -7.61 7.33
C MET A 313 10.46 -8.61 6.73
N ILE A 314 10.71 -9.90 6.93
CA ILE A 314 9.89 -10.98 6.37
C ILE A 314 9.25 -11.77 7.50
N LEU A 315 7.93 -11.67 7.60
CA LEU A 315 7.14 -12.37 8.60
C LEU A 315 6.59 -13.70 8.06
N PRO A 316 6.56 -14.77 8.88
CA PRO A 316 6.24 -16.12 8.45
C PRO A 316 4.75 -16.26 8.10
N VAL A 317 4.39 -17.32 7.36
CA VAL A 317 2.98 -17.57 6.97
C VAL A 317 2.03 -17.53 8.16
N ASN A 318 2.42 -18.10 9.29
CA ASN A 318 1.62 -18.13 10.50
C ASN A 318 1.32 -16.72 11.10
N ALA A 319 2.14 -15.72 10.82
CA ALA A 319 1.86 -14.35 11.27
C ALA A 319 0.59 -13.76 10.61
N TRP A 320 0.21 -14.27 9.44
CA TRP A 320 -0.78 -13.65 8.56
C TRP A 320 -1.95 -14.57 8.22
N ALA A 321 -1.64 -15.82 7.92
CA ALA A 321 -2.59 -16.84 7.49
C ALA A 321 -2.45 -18.06 8.40
N PRO A 322 -2.88 -17.99 9.67
CA PRO A 322 -2.86 -19.15 10.56
C PRO A 322 -3.82 -20.24 10.10
N GLY A 323 -3.55 -21.49 10.48
CA GLY A 323 -4.42 -22.65 10.24
C GLY A 323 -4.51 -23.11 8.78
N GLN A 324 -3.56 -22.72 7.92
CA GLN A 324 -3.49 -23.24 6.55
C GLN A 324 -3.05 -24.71 6.54
N ARG A 325 -3.55 -25.47 5.57
CA ARG A 325 -3.12 -26.87 5.32
C ARG A 325 -1.70 -27.01 4.77
N HIS A 326 -1.03 -25.89 4.55
CA HIS A 326 0.24 -25.74 3.88
C HIS A 326 1.14 -24.81 4.72
N SER A 327 2.42 -24.77 4.39
CA SER A 327 3.48 -23.89 4.89
C SER A 327 3.66 -23.97 6.41
N GLN A 328 3.33 -25.14 6.98
CA GLN A 328 3.40 -25.44 8.41
C GLN A 328 2.72 -24.37 9.26
N SER A 329 1.62 -23.80 8.74
CA SER A 329 0.89 -22.73 9.41
C SER A 329 0.33 -23.23 10.75
N GLY A 330 0.62 -22.46 11.81
CA GLY A 330 0.32 -22.79 13.19
C GLY A 330 -1.07 -22.30 13.64
N PRO A 331 -1.31 -22.32 14.97
CA PRO A 331 -2.58 -21.90 15.55
C PRO A 331 -2.77 -20.36 15.52
N VAL A 332 -4.04 -19.94 15.48
CA VAL A 332 -4.47 -18.53 15.37
C VAL A 332 -4.00 -17.65 16.54
N ASP A 333 -3.76 -18.22 17.71
CA ASP A 333 -3.32 -17.48 18.91
C ASP A 333 -1.91 -16.88 18.78
N THR A 334 -1.09 -17.42 17.86
CA THR A 334 0.25 -16.93 17.55
C THR A 334 0.31 -16.00 16.34
N ALA A 335 -0.84 -15.77 15.67
CA ALA A 335 -0.93 -14.91 14.50
C ALA A 335 -1.11 -13.43 14.85
N LEU A 336 -0.69 -12.56 13.93
CA LEU A 336 -0.85 -11.10 14.00
C LEU A 336 -2.12 -10.66 13.29
N VAL A 337 -2.41 -11.31 12.17
CA VAL A 337 -3.55 -11.04 11.30
C VAL A 337 -4.23 -12.37 10.94
N TYR A 338 -5.52 -12.30 10.63
CA TYR A 338 -6.27 -13.40 10.05
C TYR A 338 -6.98 -12.94 8.78
N HIS A 339 -6.89 -13.72 7.71
CA HIS A 339 -7.60 -13.45 6.47
C HIS A 339 -8.80 -14.40 6.33
N SER A 340 -10.00 -13.86 6.08
CA SER A 340 -11.20 -14.70 5.96
C SER A 340 -11.40 -15.33 4.58
N PHE A 341 -10.57 -14.96 3.59
CA PHE A 341 -10.59 -15.46 2.22
C PHE A 341 -11.99 -15.37 1.57
N ALA A 342 -12.74 -14.30 1.84
CA ALA A 342 -14.12 -14.16 1.40
C ALA A 342 -14.24 -14.18 -0.14
N GLY A 343 -13.15 -13.81 -0.84
CA GLY A 343 -13.01 -14.02 -2.29
C GLY A 343 -14.09 -13.31 -3.10
N SER A 344 -14.58 -12.17 -2.62
CA SER A 344 -15.72 -11.44 -3.21
C SER A 344 -15.50 -11.11 -4.69
N TRP A 345 -14.26 -10.83 -5.10
CA TRP A 345 -13.88 -10.61 -6.49
C TRP A 345 -13.92 -11.87 -7.37
N LYS A 346 -13.72 -13.07 -6.79
CA LYS A 346 -13.82 -14.34 -7.53
C LYS A 346 -15.27 -14.56 -8.00
N LYS A 347 -16.26 -14.12 -7.22
CA LYS A 347 -17.70 -14.24 -7.59
C LYS A 347 -18.07 -13.36 -8.80
N SER A 348 -17.46 -12.18 -8.95
CA SER A 348 -17.67 -11.32 -10.12
C SER A 348 -16.99 -11.84 -11.39
N TRP A 349 -15.88 -12.58 -11.27
CA TRP A 349 -15.14 -13.08 -12.45
C TRP A 349 -15.89 -14.16 -13.23
N TRP A 350 -16.62 -15.06 -12.55
CA TRP A 350 -17.43 -16.09 -13.23
C TRP A 350 -18.69 -15.53 -13.90
N GLN A 351 -19.26 -14.43 -13.37
CA GLN A 351 -20.46 -13.80 -13.95
C GLN A 351 -20.19 -13.13 -15.30
N ASP A 352 -18.95 -12.70 -15.54
CA ASP A 352 -18.51 -12.11 -16.81
C ASP A 352 -18.16 -13.16 -17.90
N LEU A 353 -17.99 -14.45 -17.53
CA LEU A 353 -17.64 -15.54 -18.45
C LEU A 353 -18.85 -16.26 -19.06
N TRP A 354 -20.04 -16.08 -18.49
CA TRP A 354 -21.29 -16.67 -18.99
C TRP A 354 -22.46 -15.67 -18.85
N PRO A 355 -22.55 -14.65 -19.73
CA PRO A 355 -23.83 -13.99 -19.93
C PRO A 355 -24.72 -15.02 -20.64
N TRP A 356 -25.94 -15.23 -20.12
CA TRP A 356 -26.94 -16.14 -20.68
C TRP A 356 -27.02 -16.10 -22.21
#